data_AF-A0A559KRU1-F1
#
_entry.id   AF-A0A559KRU1-F1
#
_cell.length_a   1.000
_cell.length_b   1.000
_cell.length_c   1.000
_cell.angle_alpha   90.00
_cell.angle_beta   90.00
_cell.angle_gamma   90.00
#
_symmetry.space_group_name_H-M   'P 1'
#
loop_
_entity.id
_entity.type
_entity.pdbx_description
1 polymer ?
#
loop_
_entity_poly.entity_id
_entity_poly.type
_entity_poly.pdbx_seq_one_letter_code
_entity_poly.pdbx_strand_id
1 'polypeptide(L)'
;MTRQQRSKKLVIVRNDAPDGDNIAAFMLLLQWAKNAPDVELVIIFEPRPVDFSLAILKPDDQEHLDSLLERHFADLGKPLKIRLNGLLTEDHISPLKGLSEEDRSLLSMAVKPSKSSLEDPKLHDSLMARRLDSELHASLMARDLARCLNELPGTSRSQAKVTILVDMDALSDTSPVNLKCHAQEQLFNRTPEEISEFYGFMKLPRLQRQEEIRQWYKNRIKEADEKLQNSSIDVGCLDFRHLAERIMAAEGAMFTEGASFNLLRRLVDEPGVAAKIDCVVQAGTLDLAKNIFTNQFNIALDRESAAYVLDSSHLFRNFVAVPTHTSQSISFSFDKLEENGFSSLARWILCFNRGEDPLKVAEGNVTLAGQHRDATIKLPDLAMILLTFDFEAYPRETSKVEVQVVQGESLLFVQSESGILAFLPKDGHIYKTVDLVALLTSVH
;
A
#
# COMPACT_ATOMS: atom_id res chain seq x y z
N MET A 1 -39.17 11.36 24.76
CA MET A 1 -38.20 10.27 24.94
C MET A 1 -37.13 10.41 23.88
N THR A 2 -36.01 11.03 24.22
CA THR A 2 -34.80 11.09 23.38
C THR A 2 -34.20 9.68 23.33
N ARG A 3 -34.20 9.05 22.15
CA ARG A 3 -33.35 7.87 21.92
C ARG A 3 -31.91 8.33 22.16
N GLN A 4 -31.29 7.92 23.27
CA GLN A 4 -29.84 7.92 23.37
C GLN A 4 -29.34 7.08 22.18
N GLN A 5 -28.76 7.71 21.18
CA GLN A 5 -27.96 7.01 20.18
C GLN A 5 -26.91 6.24 20.95
N ARG A 6 -26.97 4.90 20.95
CA ARG A 6 -25.83 4.09 21.36
C ARG A 6 -24.60 4.60 20.61
N SER A 7 -23.51 4.90 21.31
CA SER A 7 -22.26 5.27 20.66
C SER A 7 -21.86 4.15 19.71
N LYS A 8 -21.61 4.48 18.45
CA LYS A 8 -21.13 3.51 17.47
C LYS A 8 -19.71 3.08 17.82
N LYS A 9 -19.39 1.81 17.54
CA LYS A 9 -18.00 1.35 17.52
C LYS A 9 -17.34 1.89 16.27
N LEU A 10 -16.14 2.45 16.42
CA LEU A 10 -15.39 3.01 15.31
C LEU A 10 -14.33 2.01 14.87
N VAL A 11 -14.32 1.65 13.59
CA VAL A 11 -13.25 0.84 12.98
C VAL A 11 -12.55 1.71 11.95
N ILE A 12 -11.27 1.94 12.16
CA ILE A 12 -10.42 2.70 11.27
C ILE A 12 -9.40 1.73 10.67
N VAL A 13 -9.31 1.72 9.35
CA VAL A 13 -8.27 0.99 8.63
C VAL A 13 -7.46 2.00 7.82
N ARG A 14 -6.15 1.98 7.98
CA ARG A 14 -5.22 2.82 7.24
C ARG A 14 -4.23 1.98 6.46
N ASN A 15 -3.97 2.35 5.20
CA ASN A 15 -2.98 1.66 4.36
C ASN A 15 -2.34 2.61 3.32
N ASP A 16 -1.24 2.20 2.68
CA ASP A 16 -0.42 2.99 1.76
C ASP A 16 -0.63 2.56 0.30
N ALA A 17 -1.07 3.48 -0.58
CA ALA A 17 -1.47 3.18 -1.98
C ALA A 17 -2.56 2.06 -2.12
N PRO A 18 -3.46 2.10 -3.12
CA PRO A 18 -4.26 0.92 -3.39
C PRO A 18 -3.31 -0.13 -3.97
N ASP A 19 -3.37 -1.36 -3.48
CA ASP A 19 -2.79 -2.52 -4.13
C ASP A 19 -3.72 -3.73 -3.93
N GLY A 20 -3.34 -4.90 -4.44
CA GLY A 20 -4.15 -6.11 -4.31
C GLY A 20 -4.42 -6.54 -2.86
N ASP A 21 -3.49 -6.28 -1.93
CA ASP A 21 -3.64 -6.57 -0.50
C ASP A 21 -4.65 -5.62 0.13
N ASN A 22 -4.42 -4.32 -0.08
CA ASN A 22 -5.18 -3.24 0.52
C ASN A 22 -6.63 -3.27 0.05
N ILE A 23 -6.85 -3.49 -1.25
CA ILE A 23 -8.20 -3.59 -1.82
C ILE A 23 -8.94 -4.81 -1.23
N ALA A 24 -8.28 -5.97 -1.13
CA ALA A 24 -8.91 -7.17 -0.56
C ALA A 24 -9.24 -6.98 0.94
N ALA A 25 -8.33 -6.38 1.71
CA ALA A 25 -8.53 -5.98 3.10
C ALA A 25 -9.77 -5.08 3.27
N PHE A 26 -9.87 -4.03 2.46
CA PHE A 26 -11.00 -3.10 2.49
C PHE A 26 -12.32 -3.77 2.05
N MET A 27 -12.29 -4.64 1.04
CA MET A 27 -13.47 -5.41 0.61
C MET A 27 -14.00 -6.31 1.72
N LEU A 28 -13.11 -7.02 2.44
CA LEU A 28 -13.48 -7.86 3.57
C LEU A 28 -14.12 -7.05 4.70
N LEU A 29 -13.46 -5.97 5.13
CA LEU A 29 -13.98 -5.10 6.19
C LEU A 29 -15.30 -4.44 5.80
N LEU A 30 -15.48 -4.08 4.53
CA LEU A 30 -16.73 -3.54 4.02
C LEU A 30 -17.86 -4.58 4.06
N GLN A 31 -17.59 -5.84 3.71
CA GLN A 31 -18.60 -6.92 3.85
C GLN A 31 -18.99 -7.13 5.30
N TRP A 32 -18.01 -7.18 6.20
CA TRP A 32 -18.26 -7.30 7.64
C TRP A 32 -19.08 -6.10 8.18
N ALA A 33 -18.68 -4.86 7.84
CA ALA A 33 -19.36 -3.65 8.31
C ALA A 33 -20.81 -3.55 7.83
N LYS A 34 -21.16 -4.11 6.67
CA LYS A 34 -22.55 -4.17 6.18
C LYS A 34 -23.47 -4.99 7.10
N ASN A 35 -22.92 -5.96 7.84
CA ASN A 35 -23.65 -6.80 8.79
C ASN A 35 -23.62 -6.25 10.23
N ALA A 36 -22.84 -5.19 10.49
CA ALA A 36 -22.63 -4.61 11.81
C ALA A 36 -23.17 -3.15 11.88
N PRO A 37 -24.49 -2.94 12.07
CA PRO A 37 -25.11 -1.62 11.99
C PRO A 37 -24.68 -0.65 13.12
N ASP A 38 -24.05 -1.16 14.18
CA ASP A 38 -23.45 -0.38 15.27
C ASP A 38 -21.99 0.02 14.99
N VAL A 39 -21.43 -0.39 13.85
CA VAL A 39 -20.06 -0.06 13.43
C VAL A 39 -20.05 1.05 12.39
N GLU A 40 -19.14 2.00 12.55
CA GLU A 40 -18.74 2.93 11.51
C GLU A 40 -17.34 2.55 11.00
N LEU A 41 -17.24 2.25 9.69
CA LEU A 41 -15.97 1.96 9.03
C LEU A 41 -15.42 3.23 8.37
N VAL A 42 -14.19 3.61 8.74
CA VAL A 42 -13.44 4.70 8.12
C VAL A 42 -12.21 4.12 7.45
N ILE A 43 -12.11 4.32 6.14
CA ILE A 43 -10.93 3.91 5.36
C ILE A 43 -10.06 5.15 5.19
N ILE A 44 -8.82 5.07 5.66
CA ILE A 44 -7.81 6.13 5.53
C ILE A 44 -6.71 5.62 4.60
N PHE A 45 -6.24 6.52 3.76
CA PHE A 45 -5.28 6.23 2.74
C PHE A 45 -4.06 7.15 2.90
N GLU A 46 -2.87 6.57 3.01
CA GLU A 46 -1.60 7.30 2.97
C GLU A 46 -1.13 7.47 1.51
N PRO A 47 -1.01 8.72 1.02
CA PRO A 47 -0.56 8.99 -0.34
C PRO A 47 0.94 8.75 -0.50
N ARG A 48 1.33 8.10 -1.61
CA ARG A 48 2.74 7.94 -2.00
C ARG A 48 3.22 9.13 -2.84
N PRO A 49 4.47 9.58 -2.66
CA PRO A 49 5.03 10.60 -3.53
C PRO A 49 5.34 10.04 -4.92
N VAL A 50 4.97 10.79 -5.96
CA VAL A 50 5.30 10.50 -7.36
C VAL A 50 5.94 11.71 -8.05
N ASP A 51 6.48 11.49 -9.23
CA ASP A 51 7.07 12.56 -10.07
C ASP A 51 6.77 12.25 -11.55
N PHE A 52 5.84 13.01 -12.13
CA PHE A 52 5.40 12.82 -13.51
C PHE A 52 6.45 13.25 -14.55
N SER A 53 7.54 13.88 -14.11
CA SER A 53 8.64 14.24 -15.00
C SER A 53 9.57 13.07 -15.28
N LEU A 54 9.53 12.01 -14.47
CA LEU A 54 10.40 10.84 -14.62
C LEU A 54 9.95 9.96 -15.80
N ALA A 55 10.94 9.37 -16.47
CA ALA A 55 10.70 8.20 -17.29
C ALA A 55 10.68 6.98 -16.36
N ILE A 56 9.81 6.02 -16.67
CA ILE A 56 9.61 4.79 -15.91
C ILE A 56 10.17 3.61 -16.69
N LEU A 57 10.58 2.57 -15.96
CA LEU A 57 10.99 1.30 -16.52
C LEU A 57 9.79 0.68 -17.23
N LYS A 58 9.97 0.28 -18.49
CA LYS A 58 8.91 -0.42 -19.21
C LYS A 58 8.79 -1.85 -18.67
N PRO A 59 7.58 -2.42 -18.61
CA PRO A 59 7.38 -3.80 -18.18
C PRO A 59 8.29 -4.80 -18.93
N ASP A 60 8.36 -4.71 -20.26
CA ASP A 60 9.16 -5.61 -21.09
C ASP A 60 10.69 -5.45 -20.92
N ASP A 61 11.16 -4.32 -20.37
CA ASP A 61 12.59 -4.07 -20.14
C ASP A 61 13.06 -4.64 -18.77
N GLN A 62 12.13 -5.10 -17.92
CA GLN A 62 12.44 -5.51 -16.55
C GLN A 62 13.32 -6.76 -16.49
N GLU A 63 13.02 -7.80 -17.27
CA GLU A 63 13.81 -9.05 -17.26
C GLU A 63 15.25 -8.83 -17.73
N HIS A 64 15.42 -7.96 -18.73
CA HIS A 64 16.74 -7.60 -19.24
C HIS A 64 17.53 -6.78 -18.20
N LEU A 65 16.87 -5.82 -17.53
CA LEU A 65 17.48 -5.09 -16.43
C LEU A 65 17.89 -6.05 -15.30
N ASP A 66 17.00 -6.94 -14.88
CA ASP A 66 17.27 -7.87 -13.79
C ASP A 66 18.46 -8.79 -14.14
N SER A 67 18.57 -9.24 -15.40
CA SER A 67 19.71 -10.02 -15.91
C SER A 67 21.02 -9.22 -15.90
N LEU A 68 21.00 -7.93 -16.24
CA LEU A 68 22.17 -7.05 -16.16
C LEU A 68 22.60 -6.83 -14.71
N LEU A 69 21.65 -6.63 -13.80
CA LEU A 69 21.91 -6.47 -12.37
C LEU A 69 22.53 -7.73 -11.76
N GLU A 70 22.00 -8.90 -12.07
CA GLU A 70 22.57 -10.19 -11.66
C GLU A 70 23.99 -10.39 -12.17
N ARG A 71 24.26 -10.02 -13.43
CA ARG A 71 25.57 -10.21 -14.04
C ARG A 71 26.65 -9.29 -13.44
N HIS A 72 26.30 -8.05 -13.13
CA HIS A 72 27.27 -7.01 -12.82
C HIS A 72 27.28 -6.57 -11.35
N PHE A 73 26.23 -6.84 -10.58
CA PHE A 73 26.02 -6.27 -9.24
C PHE A 73 25.43 -7.29 -8.23
N ALA A 74 25.63 -8.59 -8.44
CA ALA A 74 25.10 -9.63 -7.55
C ALA A 74 25.57 -9.51 -6.09
N ASP A 75 26.71 -8.86 -5.85
CA ASP A 75 27.26 -8.56 -4.53
C ASP A 75 26.42 -7.55 -3.74
N LEU A 76 25.67 -6.66 -4.43
CA LEU A 76 24.77 -5.69 -3.79
C LEU A 76 23.42 -6.30 -3.39
N GLY A 77 23.09 -7.48 -3.92
CA GLY A 77 21.90 -8.25 -3.57
C GLY A 77 21.12 -8.75 -4.80
N LYS A 78 19.87 -9.17 -4.56
CA LYS A 78 18.97 -9.60 -5.64
C LYS A 78 18.54 -8.40 -6.51
N PRO A 79 18.29 -8.58 -7.82
CA PRO A 79 17.90 -7.49 -8.73
C PRO A 79 16.76 -6.62 -8.21
N LEU A 80 15.69 -7.25 -7.73
CA LEU A 80 14.55 -6.56 -7.13
C LEU A 80 14.96 -5.59 -6.02
N LYS A 81 15.85 -6.04 -5.12
CA LYS A 81 16.37 -5.22 -4.01
C LYS A 81 17.19 -4.05 -4.55
N ILE A 82 18.07 -4.31 -5.51
CA ILE A 82 18.93 -3.29 -6.13
C ILE A 82 18.08 -2.19 -6.78
N ARG A 83 17.14 -2.55 -7.66
CA ARG A 83 16.35 -1.57 -8.43
C ARG A 83 15.34 -0.81 -7.59
N LEU A 84 14.67 -1.45 -6.63
CA LEU A 84 13.66 -0.79 -5.79
C LEU A 84 14.26 0.11 -4.72
N ASN A 85 15.37 -0.27 -4.08
CA ASN A 85 16.06 0.61 -3.13
C ASN A 85 16.88 1.69 -3.85
N GLY A 86 17.23 1.44 -5.11
CA GLY A 86 18.13 2.27 -5.89
C GLY A 86 19.54 2.27 -5.32
N LEU A 87 20.10 1.07 -5.11
CA LEU A 87 21.44 0.88 -4.52
C LEU A 87 22.57 1.28 -5.47
N LEU A 88 22.27 1.50 -6.76
CA LEU A 88 23.24 1.93 -7.75
C LEU A 88 23.35 3.46 -7.80
N THR A 89 24.54 3.89 -8.22
CA THR A 89 24.88 5.27 -8.58
C THR A 89 25.56 5.24 -9.94
N GLU A 90 25.67 6.39 -10.61
CA GLU A 90 26.36 6.48 -11.91
C GLU A 90 27.84 6.04 -11.82
N ASP A 91 28.47 6.22 -10.66
CA ASP A 91 29.85 5.78 -10.41
C ASP A 91 30.00 4.25 -10.37
N HIS A 92 28.93 3.52 -10.04
CA HIS A 92 28.93 2.06 -10.14
C HIS A 92 28.88 1.59 -11.60
N ILE A 93 28.18 2.33 -12.48
CA ILE A 93 27.91 1.94 -13.87
C ILE A 93 29.04 2.39 -14.81
N SER A 94 29.60 3.58 -14.58
CA SER A 94 30.62 4.21 -15.44
C SER A 94 31.86 3.33 -15.72
N PRO A 95 32.40 2.56 -14.75
CA PRO A 95 33.59 1.71 -14.98
C PRO A 95 33.33 0.47 -15.85
N LEU A 96 32.06 0.05 -16.03
CA LEU A 96 31.73 -1.14 -16.80
C LEU A 96 32.09 -0.95 -18.28
N LYS A 97 32.96 -1.83 -18.79
CA LYS A 97 33.41 -1.84 -20.19
C LYS A 97 32.61 -2.85 -21.01
N GLY A 98 32.42 -2.55 -22.29
CA GLY A 98 31.77 -3.47 -23.24
C GLY A 98 30.24 -3.50 -23.18
N LEU A 99 29.61 -2.62 -22.39
CA LEU A 99 28.16 -2.41 -22.42
C LEU A 99 27.75 -1.62 -23.67
N SER A 100 26.63 -1.99 -24.26
CA SER A 100 25.95 -1.15 -25.24
C SER A 100 25.42 0.13 -24.58
N GLU A 101 25.09 1.14 -25.38
CA GLU A 101 24.43 2.36 -24.88
C GLU A 101 23.05 2.05 -24.29
N GLU A 102 22.32 1.10 -24.89
CA GLU A 102 21.02 0.63 -24.43
C GLU A 102 21.12 -0.04 -23.06
N ASP A 103 22.07 -0.97 -22.86
CA ASP A 103 22.28 -1.63 -21.56
C ASP A 103 22.68 -0.63 -20.47
N ARG A 104 23.51 0.35 -20.83
CA ARG A 104 23.92 1.41 -19.90
C ARG A 104 22.74 2.27 -19.48
N SER A 105 21.91 2.68 -20.44
CA SER A 105 20.68 3.45 -20.19
C SER A 105 19.71 2.67 -19.30
N LEU A 106 19.56 1.37 -19.55
CA LEU A 106 18.70 0.50 -18.76
C LEU A 106 19.21 0.36 -17.32
N LEU A 107 20.51 0.15 -17.11
CA LEU A 107 21.11 0.14 -15.76
C LEU A 107 20.89 1.46 -15.01
N SER A 108 20.94 2.60 -15.69
CA SER A 108 20.66 3.92 -15.09
C SER A 108 19.19 4.08 -14.63
N MET A 109 18.27 3.18 -14.98
CA MET A 109 16.93 3.12 -14.39
C MET A 109 16.95 2.66 -12.93
N ALA A 110 17.91 1.81 -12.56
CA ALA A 110 18.12 1.36 -11.19
C ALA A 110 18.85 2.39 -10.31
N VAL A 111 19.32 3.50 -10.89
CA VAL A 111 19.87 4.64 -10.14
C VAL A 111 18.72 5.52 -9.66
N LYS A 112 18.59 5.64 -8.33
CA LYS A 112 17.59 6.51 -7.71
C LYS A 112 17.87 7.97 -8.09
N PRO A 113 16.87 8.74 -8.53
CA PRO A 113 17.04 10.17 -8.76
C PRO A 113 17.62 10.85 -7.52
N SER A 114 18.75 11.54 -7.65
CA SER A 114 19.39 12.24 -6.53
C SER A 114 18.55 13.44 -6.10
N LYS A 115 18.56 13.76 -4.80
CA LYS A 115 18.04 15.05 -4.32
C LYS A 115 18.85 16.25 -4.87
N SER A 116 20.09 16.03 -5.33
CA SER A 116 21.03 17.07 -5.78
C SER A 116 21.00 17.36 -7.27
N SER A 117 20.32 16.56 -8.11
CA SER A 117 19.99 17.03 -9.48
C SER A 117 18.94 18.16 -9.48
N LEU A 118 18.59 18.66 -8.29
CA LEU A 118 17.69 19.78 -7.99
C LEU A 118 18.45 21.04 -7.56
N GLU A 119 19.77 21.14 -7.76
CA GLU A 119 20.58 22.36 -7.53
C GLU A 119 20.28 23.53 -8.52
N ASP A 120 19.05 23.60 -9.05
CA ASP A 120 18.54 24.77 -9.75
C ASP A 120 17.72 25.62 -8.74
N PRO A 121 17.99 26.93 -8.57
CA PRO A 121 17.23 27.84 -7.71
C PRO A 121 15.70 27.91 -7.95
N LYS A 122 15.17 27.16 -8.91
CA LYS A 122 13.74 26.81 -9.06
C LYS A 122 13.23 25.71 -8.10
N LEU A 123 13.97 25.42 -7.03
CA LEU A 123 13.69 24.33 -6.09
C LEU A 123 12.28 24.38 -5.47
N HIS A 124 11.75 25.57 -5.18
CA HIS A 124 10.39 25.71 -4.66
C HIS A 124 9.34 25.29 -5.70
N ASP A 125 9.50 25.73 -6.95
CA ASP A 125 8.60 25.35 -8.05
C ASP A 125 8.68 23.84 -8.32
N SER A 126 9.87 23.22 -8.20
CA SER A 126 10.05 21.79 -8.39
C SER A 126 9.46 20.94 -7.25
N LEU A 127 9.55 21.40 -6.00
CA LEU A 127 8.95 20.70 -4.85
C LEU A 127 7.43 20.83 -4.88
N MET A 128 6.91 22.03 -5.13
CA MET A 128 5.46 22.26 -5.28
C MET A 128 4.89 21.49 -6.48
N ALA A 129 5.64 21.40 -7.58
CA ALA A 129 5.28 20.57 -8.73
C ALA A 129 5.16 19.08 -8.37
N ARG A 130 6.11 18.53 -7.60
CA ARG A 130 6.05 17.12 -7.16
C ARG A 130 4.93 16.86 -6.17
N ARG A 131 4.64 17.84 -5.29
CA ARG A 131 3.50 17.76 -4.38
C ARG A 131 2.19 17.69 -5.16
N LEU A 132 2.01 18.56 -6.16
CA LEU A 132 0.84 18.52 -7.03
C LEU A 132 0.69 17.19 -7.78
N ASP A 133 1.79 16.64 -8.31
CA ASP A 133 1.76 15.34 -9.00
C ASP A 133 1.27 14.24 -8.05
N SER A 134 1.74 14.27 -6.80
CA SER A 134 1.35 13.33 -5.76
C SER A 134 -0.09 13.51 -5.27
N GLU A 135 -0.56 14.75 -5.15
CA GLU A 135 -1.95 15.07 -4.81
C GLU A 135 -2.92 14.58 -5.90
N LEU A 136 -2.58 14.78 -7.17
CA LEU A 136 -3.35 14.24 -8.31
C LEU A 136 -3.36 12.71 -8.29
N HIS A 137 -2.20 12.10 -8.02
CA HIS A 137 -2.10 10.66 -7.95
C HIS A 137 -2.95 10.06 -6.83
N ALA A 138 -2.81 10.58 -5.61
CA ALA A 138 -3.61 10.17 -4.47
C ALA A 138 -5.12 10.35 -4.72
N SER A 139 -5.49 11.47 -5.34
CA SER A 139 -6.89 11.77 -5.69
C SER A 139 -7.47 10.75 -6.68
N LEU A 140 -6.69 10.34 -7.68
CA LEU A 140 -7.12 9.32 -8.64
C LEU A 140 -7.19 7.94 -8.00
N MET A 141 -6.18 7.57 -7.21
CA MET A 141 -6.10 6.29 -6.51
C MET A 141 -7.25 6.07 -5.53
N ALA A 142 -7.63 7.08 -4.77
CA ALA A 142 -8.78 6.99 -3.86
C ALA A 142 -10.11 6.74 -4.61
N ARG A 143 -10.27 7.31 -5.81
CA ARG A 143 -11.45 7.10 -6.67
C ARG A 143 -11.44 5.74 -7.34
N ASP A 144 -10.27 5.27 -7.77
CA ASP A 144 -10.15 3.91 -8.30
C ASP A 144 -10.46 2.88 -7.23
N LEU A 145 -9.99 3.08 -5.99
CA LEU A 145 -10.38 2.24 -4.86
C LEU A 145 -11.89 2.27 -4.64
N ALA A 146 -12.52 3.45 -4.61
CA ALA A 146 -13.98 3.57 -4.47
C ALA A 146 -14.72 2.78 -5.56
N ARG A 147 -14.24 2.84 -6.81
CA ARG A 147 -14.79 2.07 -7.93
C ARG A 147 -14.60 0.55 -7.73
N CYS A 148 -13.44 0.11 -7.27
CA CYS A 148 -13.20 -1.30 -6.96
C CYS A 148 -14.18 -1.81 -5.90
N LEU A 149 -14.38 -1.05 -4.82
CA LEU A 149 -15.30 -1.42 -3.74
C LEU A 149 -16.77 -1.49 -4.20
N ASN A 150 -17.13 -0.79 -5.28
CA ASN A 150 -18.47 -0.88 -5.89
C ASN A 150 -18.69 -2.16 -6.72
N GLU A 151 -17.65 -2.96 -7.02
CA GLU A 151 -17.78 -4.21 -7.79
C GLU A 151 -18.31 -5.39 -6.96
N LEU A 152 -18.41 -5.26 -5.63
CA LEU A 152 -18.80 -6.35 -4.73
C LEU A 152 -20.14 -7.00 -5.16
N PRO A 153 -20.12 -8.28 -5.59
CA PRO A 153 -21.34 -8.97 -6.03
C PRO A 153 -22.40 -9.09 -4.93
N GLY A 154 -23.68 -9.03 -5.30
CA GLY A 154 -24.78 -9.43 -4.41
C GLY A 154 -25.39 -8.35 -3.50
N THR A 155 -25.03 -7.08 -3.64
CA THR A 155 -25.56 -6.06 -2.70
C THR A 155 -26.93 -5.52 -3.14
N SER A 156 -27.98 -6.13 -2.59
CA SER A 156 -29.23 -5.45 -2.35
C SER A 156 -29.01 -4.35 -1.30
N ARG A 157 -28.99 -3.07 -1.72
CA ARG A 157 -29.19 -1.84 -0.94
C ARG A 157 -28.92 -1.90 0.59
N SER A 158 -27.68 -2.18 1.00
CA SER A 158 -27.26 -1.90 2.39
C SER A 158 -26.71 -0.48 2.48
N GLN A 159 -27.24 0.29 3.43
CA GLN A 159 -27.11 1.74 3.63
C GLN A 159 -25.82 2.17 4.37
N ALA A 160 -24.79 1.31 4.43
CA ALA A 160 -23.55 1.66 5.10
C ALA A 160 -22.83 2.76 4.29
N LYS A 161 -22.85 3.99 4.81
CA LYS A 161 -22.07 5.09 4.26
C LYS A 161 -20.59 4.79 4.50
N VAL A 162 -19.84 4.56 3.43
CA VAL A 162 -18.39 4.35 3.49
C VAL A 162 -17.71 5.68 3.17
N THR A 163 -16.68 6.02 3.93
CA THR A 163 -15.84 7.18 3.61
C THR A 163 -14.41 6.73 3.39
N ILE A 164 -13.84 7.11 2.25
CA ILE A 164 -12.42 6.99 1.95
C ILE A 164 -11.79 8.36 2.15
N LEU A 165 -10.82 8.45 3.05
CA LEU A 165 -10.13 9.68 3.43
C LEU A 165 -8.66 9.62 3.01
N VAL A 166 -8.21 10.61 2.26
CA VAL A 166 -6.80 10.76 1.84
C VAL A 166 -6.04 11.62 2.84
N ASP A 167 -5.00 11.08 3.46
CA ASP A 167 -4.13 11.75 4.42
C ASP A 167 -3.07 12.62 3.73
N MET A 168 -3.50 13.73 3.13
CA MET A 168 -2.63 14.65 2.40
C MET A 168 -1.50 15.26 3.26
N ASP A 169 -1.65 15.24 4.58
CA ASP A 169 -0.62 15.72 5.51
C ASP A 169 0.53 14.70 5.68
N ALA A 170 0.31 13.42 5.38
CA ALA A 170 1.34 12.37 5.41
C ALA A 170 2.20 12.35 4.13
N LEU A 171 1.93 13.22 3.16
CA LEU A 171 2.62 13.23 1.88
C LEU A 171 4.09 13.65 2.05
N SER A 172 4.98 12.67 1.99
CA SER A 172 6.43 12.84 2.18
C SER A 172 7.13 13.35 0.92
N ASP A 173 8.17 14.17 1.08
CA ASP A 173 9.02 14.60 -0.04
C ASP A 173 9.93 13.46 -0.57
N THR A 174 10.05 12.38 0.21
CA THR A 174 10.93 11.25 -0.08
C THR A 174 10.18 9.93 -0.13
N SER A 175 10.47 9.12 -1.15
CA SER A 175 10.10 7.71 -1.17
C SER A 175 11.31 6.85 -0.80
N PRO A 176 11.18 5.80 0.03
CA PRO A 176 12.21 4.77 0.12
C PRO A 176 12.39 4.03 -1.23
N VAL A 177 11.34 4.01 -2.07
CA VAL A 177 11.33 3.32 -3.36
C VAL A 177 11.91 4.20 -4.49
N ASN A 178 12.62 3.57 -5.42
CA ASN A 178 12.99 4.18 -6.69
C ASN A 178 11.77 4.27 -7.62
N LEU A 179 11.25 5.49 -7.79
CA LEU A 179 10.04 5.76 -8.57
C LEU A 179 10.15 5.36 -10.05
N LYS A 180 11.37 5.28 -10.61
CA LYS A 180 11.57 4.79 -11.98
C LYS A 180 11.24 3.31 -12.14
N CYS A 181 11.36 2.52 -11.07
CA CYS A 181 11.17 1.07 -11.08
C CYS A 181 9.93 0.64 -10.28
N HIS A 182 9.12 1.61 -9.84
CA HIS A 182 7.87 1.36 -9.12
C HIS A 182 6.74 1.03 -10.10
N ALA A 183 5.78 0.23 -9.63
CA ALA A 183 4.68 -0.25 -10.44
C ALA A 183 3.73 0.89 -10.82
N GLN A 184 3.18 0.86 -12.03
CA GLN A 184 2.35 1.95 -12.57
C GLN A 184 0.89 1.80 -12.16
N GLU A 185 0.64 1.91 -10.86
CA GLU A 185 -0.64 1.61 -10.22
C GLU A 185 -1.84 2.39 -10.81
N GLN A 186 -1.60 3.58 -11.36
CA GLN A 186 -2.59 4.38 -12.08
C GLN A 186 -3.16 3.76 -13.35
N LEU A 187 -2.53 2.71 -13.89
CA LEU A 187 -2.88 2.08 -15.15
C LEU A 187 -3.72 0.81 -14.98
N PHE A 188 -3.73 0.19 -13.80
CA PHE A 188 -4.21 -1.19 -13.67
C PHE A 188 -5.71 -1.35 -13.95
N ASN A 189 -6.49 -0.30 -13.75
CA ASN A 189 -7.93 -0.27 -14.03
C ASN A 189 -8.31 0.59 -15.25
N ARG A 190 -7.36 0.83 -16.14
CA ARG A 190 -7.55 1.64 -17.35
C ARG A 190 -7.87 0.76 -18.56
N THR A 191 -8.42 1.39 -19.60
CA THR A 191 -8.64 0.74 -20.89
C THR A 191 -7.34 0.65 -21.70
N PRO A 192 -7.23 -0.24 -22.69
CA PRO A 192 -6.06 -0.31 -23.55
C PRO A 192 -5.69 1.03 -24.20
N GLU A 193 -6.68 1.84 -24.58
CA GLU A 193 -6.47 3.16 -25.19
C GLU A 193 -5.85 4.15 -24.20
N GLU A 194 -6.36 4.20 -22.97
CA GLU A 194 -5.86 5.06 -21.90
C GLU A 194 -4.42 4.69 -21.50
N ILE A 195 -4.10 3.39 -21.48
CA ILE A 195 -2.75 2.88 -21.19
C ILE A 195 -1.79 3.22 -22.33
N SER A 196 -2.22 3.01 -23.58
CA SER A 196 -1.43 3.34 -24.77
C SER A 196 -1.12 4.83 -24.86
N GLU A 197 -2.09 5.68 -24.53
CA GLU A 197 -1.94 7.13 -24.40
C GLU A 197 -0.85 7.46 -23.37
N PHE A 198 -0.94 6.87 -22.17
CA PHE A 198 0.03 7.09 -21.10
C PHE A 198 1.46 6.64 -21.49
N TYR A 199 1.60 5.48 -22.13
CA TYR A 199 2.88 5.00 -22.66
C TYR A 199 3.45 5.93 -23.73
N GLY A 200 2.59 6.61 -24.50
CA GLY A 200 3.00 7.68 -25.43
C GLY A 200 3.72 8.82 -24.71
N PHE A 201 3.24 9.26 -23.55
CA PHE A 201 3.84 10.35 -22.78
C PHE A 201 5.27 10.05 -22.30
N MET A 202 5.60 8.78 -22.08
CA MET A 202 6.96 8.39 -21.64
C MET A 202 8.04 8.76 -22.66
N LYS A 203 7.67 8.90 -23.94
CA LYS A 203 8.58 9.29 -25.04
C LYS A 203 8.78 10.81 -25.15
N LEU A 204 8.00 11.60 -24.42
CA LEU A 204 8.07 13.06 -24.48
C LEU A 204 9.23 13.63 -23.64
N PRO A 205 9.73 14.83 -23.97
CA PRO A 205 10.67 15.56 -23.13
C PRO A 205 10.10 15.81 -21.72
N ARG A 206 10.98 15.85 -20.71
CA ARG A 206 10.65 15.93 -19.27
C ARG A 206 9.50 16.89 -18.93
N LEU A 207 9.58 18.14 -19.35
CA LEU A 207 8.58 19.16 -18.99
C LEU A 207 7.23 18.95 -19.69
N GLN A 208 7.27 18.53 -20.96
CA GLN A 208 6.06 18.24 -21.72
C GLN A 208 5.36 16.99 -21.16
N ARG A 209 6.14 15.94 -20.83
CA ARG A 209 5.64 14.72 -20.17
C ARG A 209 4.86 15.06 -18.91
N GLN A 210 5.43 15.88 -18.02
CA GLN A 210 4.79 16.25 -16.76
C GLN A 210 3.43 16.92 -16.99
N GLU A 211 3.34 17.86 -17.93
CA GLU A 211 2.07 18.57 -18.18
C GLU A 211 1.00 17.67 -18.82
N GLU A 212 1.37 16.84 -19.80
CA GLU A 212 0.44 15.90 -20.43
C GLU A 212 -0.09 14.88 -19.42
N ILE A 213 0.78 14.34 -18.57
CA ILE A 213 0.36 13.42 -17.51
C ILE A 213 -0.57 14.13 -16.51
N ARG A 214 -0.27 15.36 -16.09
CA ARG A 214 -1.19 16.10 -15.20
C ARG A 214 -2.56 16.28 -15.81
N GLN A 215 -2.62 16.63 -17.10
CA GLN A 215 -3.88 16.80 -17.80
C GLN A 215 -4.63 15.47 -17.92
N TRP A 216 -3.93 14.38 -18.20
CA TRP A 216 -4.48 13.03 -18.20
C TRP A 216 -5.08 12.67 -16.84
N TYR A 217 -4.37 12.88 -15.73
CA TYR A 217 -4.89 12.64 -14.37
C TYR A 217 -6.14 13.47 -14.09
N LYS A 218 -6.15 14.77 -14.42
CA LYS A 218 -7.33 15.64 -14.24
C LYS A 218 -8.54 15.10 -15.00
N ASN A 219 -8.35 14.65 -16.24
CA ASN A 219 -9.42 14.07 -17.06
C ASN A 219 -9.93 12.77 -16.44
N ARG A 220 -9.04 11.86 -16.04
CA ARG A 220 -9.40 10.57 -15.41
C ARG A 220 -10.09 10.76 -14.07
N ILE A 221 -9.68 11.73 -13.26
CA ILE A 221 -10.34 12.10 -12.01
C ILE A 221 -11.77 12.55 -12.27
N LYS A 222 -11.97 13.45 -13.26
CA LYS A 222 -13.30 13.95 -13.63
C LYS A 222 -14.23 12.81 -14.07
N GLU A 223 -13.74 11.92 -14.93
CA GLU A 223 -14.51 10.75 -15.38
C GLU A 223 -14.83 9.78 -14.23
N ALA A 224 -13.91 9.60 -13.30
CA ALA A 224 -14.14 8.78 -12.11
C ALA A 224 -15.20 9.41 -11.19
N ASP A 225 -15.18 10.74 -11.00
CA ASP A 225 -16.21 11.46 -10.25
C ASP A 225 -17.59 11.31 -10.90
N GLU A 226 -17.69 11.42 -12.23
CA GLU A 226 -18.95 11.20 -12.97
C GLU A 226 -19.50 9.78 -12.74
N LYS A 227 -18.64 8.76 -12.74
CA LYS A 227 -19.03 7.36 -12.46
C LYS A 227 -19.42 7.12 -11.00
N LEU A 228 -18.95 7.96 -10.07
CA LEU A 228 -19.22 7.84 -8.64
C LEU A 228 -20.42 8.66 -8.16
N GLN A 229 -21.06 9.50 -9.01
CA GLN A 229 -22.16 10.39 -8.59
C GLN A 229 -23.32 9.72 -7.86
N ASN A 230 -23.59 8.44 -8.13
CA ASN A 230 -24.66 7.66 -7.49
C ASN A 230 -24.14 6.58 -6.52
N SER A 231 -22.84 6.64 -6.17
CA SER A 231 -22.19 5.73 -5.23
C SER A 231 -22.58 6.04 -3.79
N SER A 232 -22.62 5.03 -2.93
CA SER A 232 -22.73 5.19 -1.47
C SER A 232 -21.38 5.42 -0.77
N ILE A 233 -20.31 5.52 -1.55
CA ILE A 233 -18.93 5.71 -1.08
C ILE A 233 -18.53 7.16 -1.35
N ASP A 234 -18.23 7.89 -0.28
CA ASP A 234 -17.68 9.24 -0.36
C ASP A 234 -16.15 9.18 -0.37
N VAL A 235 -15.52 10.01 -1.20
CA VAL A 235 -14.07 10.22 -1.24
C VAL A 235 -13.76 11.64 -0.81
N GLY A 236 -12.84 11.82 0.13
CA GLY A 236 -12.46 13.15 0.62
C GLY A 236 -11.04 13.19 1.20
N CYS A 237 -10.62 14.37 1.65
CA CYS A 237 -9.38 14.52 2.40
C CYS A 237 -9.62 14.23 3.88
N LEU A 238 -8.60 13.66 4.54
CA LEU A 238 -8.61 13.48 5.98
C LEU A 238 -8.55 14.84 6.68
N ASP A 239 -9.55 15.12 7.52
CA ASP A 239 -9.46 16.17 8.54
C ASP A 239 -9.03 15.51 9.85
N PHE A 240 -7.78 15.78 10.26
CA PHE A 240 -7.20 15.19 11.46
C PHE A 240 -7.99 15.51 12.73
N ARG A 241 -8.43 16.77 12.86
CA ARG A 241 -9.16 17.22 14.05
C ARG A 241 -10.50 16.50 14.12
N HIS A 242 -11.20 16.39 13.00
CA HIS A 242 -12.46 15.65 12.95
C HIS A 242 -12.27 14.17 13.26
N LEU A 243 -11.19 13.54 12.78
CA LEU A 243 -10.85 12.15 13.13
C LEU A 243 -10.63 12.01 14.65
N ALA A 244 -9.84 12.89 15.26
CA ALA A 244 -9.57 12.87 16.70
C ALA A 244 -10.86 13.05 17.52
N GLU A 245 -11.71 14.02 17.15
CA GLU A 245 -13.01 14.25 17.78
C GLU A 245 -13.92 13.01 17.67
N ARG A 246 -13.95 12.34 16.51
CA ARG A 246 -14.70 11.08 16.32
C ARG A 246 -14.18 9.95 17.21
N ILE A 247 -12.87 9.76 17.31
CA ILE A 247 -12.26 8.74 18.17
C ILE A 247 -12.61 9.00 19.64
N MET A 248 -12.54 10.26 20.08
CA MET A 248 -12.85 10.64 21.46
C MET A 248 -14.32 10.44 21.82
N ALA A 249 -15.22 10.68 20.87
CA ALA A 249 -16.66 10.49 21.04
C ALA A 249 -17.11 9.01 21.02
N ALA A 250 -16.29 8.11 20.48
CA ALA A 250 -16.60 6.69 20.43
C ALA A 250 -16.42 6.00 21.80
N GLU A 251 -17.12 4.87 21.99
CA GLU A 251 -16.90 3.97 23.14
C GLU A 251 -15.48 3.39 23.11
N GLY A 252 -14.98 3.14 21.91
CA GLY A 252 -13.62 2.76 21.59
C GLY A 252 -13.42 2.71 20.09
N ALA A 253 -12.17 2.87 19.66
CA ALA A 253 -11.79 2.74 18.26
C ALA A 253 -10.88 1.52 18.09
N MET A 254 -11.21 0.66 17.13
CA MET A 254 -10.25 -0.33 16.61
C MET A 254 -9.51 0.33 15.44
N PHE A 255 -8.19 0.35 15.48
CA PHE A 255 -7.36 0.96 14.45
C PHE A 255 -6.38 -0.06 13.90
N THR A 256 -6.51 -0.39 12.61
CA THR A 256 -5.57 -1.25 11.90
C THR A 256 -4.68 -0.42 10.99
N GLU A 257 -3.36 -0.45 11.21
CA GLU A 257 -2.35 0.30 10.44
C GLU A 257 -1.53 -0.63 9.54
N GLY A 258 -1.70 -0.47 8.23
CA GLY A 258 -0.90 -1.10 7.19
C GLY A 258 0.05 -0.14 6.47
N ALA A 259 0.15 1.13 6.89
CA ALA A 259 1.03 2.13 6.29
C ALA A 259 2.12 2.64 7.25
N SER A 260 2.71 3.81 6.97
CA SER A 260 3.69 4.42 7.85
C SER A 260 3.07 4.86 9.18
N PHE A 261 3.90 5.06 10.21
CA PHE A 261 3.39 5.40 11.55
C PHE A 261 3.13 6.90 11.74
N ASN A 262 3.11 7.69 10.66
CA ASN A 262 2.96 9.14 10.73
C ASN A 262 1.61 9.57 11.36
N LEU A 263 0.49 8.97 10.94
CA LEU A 263 -0.82 9.29 11.52
C LEU A 263 -0.91 8.81 12.98
N LEU A 264 -0.37 7.62 13.28
CA LEU A 264 -0.32 7.12 14.66
C LEU A 264 0.47 8.06 15.57
N ARG A 265 1.58 8.62 15.09
CA ARG A 265 2.35 9.64 15.84
C ARG A 265 1.50 10.86 16.16
N ARG A 266 0.80 11.41 15.17
CA ARG A 266 -0.14 12.53 15.38
C ARG A 266 -1.23 12.19 16.40
N LEU A 267 -1.77 10.97 16.37
CA LEU A 267 -2.78 10.50 17.32
C LEU A 267 -2.23 10.28 18.74
N VAL A 268 -0.95 9.92 18.88
CA VAL A 268 -0.25 9.86 20.17
C VAL A 268 -0.03 11.25 20.74
N ASP A 269 0.35 12.21 19.89
CA ASP A 269 0.60 13.60 20.28
C ASP A 269 -0.69 14.35 20.66
N GLU A 270 -1.86 13.91 20.16
CA GLU A 270 -3.16 14.48 20.50
C GLU A 270 -3.67 13.97 21.87
N PRO A 271 -3.87 14.86 22.87
CA PRO A 271 -4.14 14.45 24.25
C PRO A 271 -5.35 13.52 24.41
N GLY A 272 -5.08 12.32 24.95
CA GLY A 272 -6.10 11.35 25.32
C GLY A 272 -6.67 10.51 24.17
N VAL A 273 -6.29 10.80 22.92
CA VAL A 273 -6.79 10.09 21.74
C VAL A 273 -6.26 8.66 21.67
N ALA A 274 -4.94 8.45 21.81
CA ALA A 274 -4.36 7.10 21.80
C ALA A 274 -4.98 6.17 22.87
N ALA A 275 -5.31 6.70 24.05
CA ALA A 275 -5.92 5.94 25.15
C ALA A 275 -7.35 5.43 24.83
N LYS A 276 -7.95 5.82 23.70
CA LYS A 276 -9.23 5.31 23.18
C LYS A 276 -9.09 4.22 22.13
N ILE A 277 -7.87 3.94 21.69
CA ILE A 277 -7.59 3.11 20.51
C ILE A 277 -7.04 1.75 20.91
N ASP A 278 -7.69 0.68 20.43
CA ASP A 278 -7.06 -0.63 20.28
C ASP A 278 -6.37 -0.67 18.92
N CYS A 279 -5.04 -0.64 18.92
CA CYS A 279 -4.23 -0.54 17.72
C CYS A 279 -3.63 -1.88 17.35
N VAL A 280 -3.76 -2.27 16.08
CA VAL A 280 -3.06 -3.40 15.48
C VAL A 280 -2.28 -2.90 14.26
N VAL A 281 -0.98 -3.18 14.21
CA VAL A 281 -0.10 -2.64 13.17
C VAL A 281 0.63 -3.75 12.41
N GLN A 282 0.67 -3.70 11.07
CA GLN A 282 1.52 -4.58 10.26
C GLN A 282 2.93 -3.97 10.26
N ALA A 283 3.76 -4.36 11.23
CA ALA A 283 5.08 -3.76 11.37
C ALA A 283 6.11 -4.70 11.99
N GLY A 284 7.36 -4.42 11.63
CA GLY A 284 8.53 -5.10 12.17
C GLY A 284 8.80 -6.46 11.53
N THR A 285 10.00 -6.96 11.78
CA THR A 285 10.45 -8.28 11.35
C THR A 285 11.26 -8.92 12.47
N LEU A 286 11.22 -10.25 12.55
CA LEU A 286 12.13 -11.03 13.39
C LEU A 286 13.44 -11.38 12.66
N ASP A 287 13.52 -11.06 11.37
CA ASP A 287 14.66 -11.37 10.51
C ASP A 287 14.84 -10.28 9.45
N LEU A 288 15.86 -9.44 9.64
CA LEU A 288 16.18 -8.34 8.71
C LEU A 288 16.59 -8.85 7.32
N ALA A 289 17.09 -10.08 7.19
CA ALA A 289 17.51 -10.62 5.90
C ALA A 289 16.34 -10.84 4.93
N LYS A 290 15.11 -10.92 5.46
CA LYS A 290 13.88 -11.05 4.67
C LYS A 290 13.35 -9.73 4.14
N ASN A 291 13.90 -8.60 4.59
CA ASN A 291 13.44 -7.29 4.13
C ASN A 291 14.01 -6.95 2.75
N ILE A 292 13.16 -6.38 1.90
CA ILE A 292 13.58 -5.75 0.65
C ILE A 292 14.35 -4.46 0.97
N PHE A 293 13.89 -3.67 1.94
CA PHE A 293 14.52 -2.44 2.40
C PHE A 293 15.36 -2.69 3.67
N THR A 294 16.10 -1.68 4.12
CA THR A 294 16.84 -1.73 5.40
C THR A 294 15.92 -2.08 6.57
N ASN A 295 14.72 -1.49 6.58
CA ASN A 295 13.66 -1.75 7.54
C ASN A 295 12.51 -2.54 6.88
N GLN A 296 11.60 -3.08 7.70
CA GLN A 296 10.30 -3.54 7.18
C GLN A 296 9.60 -2.34 6.51
N PHE A 297 8.84 -2.58 5.43
CA PHE A 297 8.42 -1.52 4.51
C PHE A 297 7.68 -0.35 5.20
N ASN A 298 6.72 -0.63 6.07
CA ASN A 298 5.96 0.40 6.78
C ASN A 298 6.83 1.24 7.72
N ILE A 299 7.83 0.61 8.35
CA ILE A 299 8.88 1.31 9.10
C ILE A 299 9.80 2.11 8.16
N ALA A 300 10.10 1.60 6.96
CA ALA A 300 10.97 2.26 6.00
C ALA A 300 10.34 3.52 5.37
N LEU A 301 9.01 3.61 5.34
CA LEU A 301 8.28 4.81 4.87
C LEU A 301 8.53 6.03 5.78
N ASP A 302 8.48 5.83 7.11
CA ASP A 302 8.77 6.87 8.11
C ASP A 302 9.34 6.23 9.40
N ARG A 303 10.66 6.04 9.43
CA ARG A 303 11.35 5.38 10.53
C ARG A 303 11.23 6.17 11.84
N GLU A 304 11.25 7.50 11.77
CA GLU A 304 11.23 8.34 12.96
C GLU A 304 9.88 8.22 13.67
N SER A 305 8.78 8.34 12.91
CA SER A 305 7.45 8.11 13.46
C SER A 305 7.27 6.67 13.93
N ALA A 306 7.87 5.70 13.22
CA ALA A 306 7.85 4.30 13.65
C ALA A 306 8.51 4.09 15.01
N ALA A 307 9.74 4.56 15.18
CA ALA A 307 10.46 4.46 16.44
C ALA A 307 9.71 5.15 17.59
N TYR A 308 9.16 6.34 17.33
CA TYR A 308 8.40 7.12 18.32
C TYR A 308 7.15 6.38 18.82
N VAL A 309 6.32 5.89 17.89
CA VAL A 309 5.07 5.21 18.24
C VAL A 309 5.32 3.86 18.90
N LEU A 310 6.35 3.11 18.47
CA LEU A 310 6.72 1.85 19.10
C LEU A 310 7.15 2.05 20.57
N ASP A 311 7.95 3.08 20.84
CA ASP A 311 8.35 3.48 22.21
C ASP A 311 7.14 3.96 23.04
N SER A 312 6.21 4.63 22.38
CA SER A 312 4.98 5.18 22.97
C SER A 312 3.79 4.21 22.96
N SER A 313 3.99 2.94 22.61
CA SER A 313 2.91 1.95 22.43
C SER A 313 2.05 1.75 23.68
N HIS A 314 2.62 1.98 24.87
CA HIS A 314 1.94 1.91 26.16
C HIS A 314 0.89 3.02 26.39
N LEU A 315 0.87 4.07 25.55
CA LEU A 315 -0.13 5.15 25.63
C LEU A 315 -1.46 4.77 24.97
N PHE A 316 -1.47 3.72 24.14
CA PHE A 316 -2.67 3.19 23.55
C PHE A 316 -3.48 2.37 24.56
N ARG A 317 -4.79 2.22 24.33
CA ARG A 317 -5.60 1.29 25.15
C ARG A 317 -5.09 -0.13 25.03
N ASN A 318 -4.77 -0.53 23.81
CA ASN A 318 -4.06 -1.76 23.48
C ASN A 318 -3.21 -1.50 22.24
N PHE A 319 -2.03 -2.10 22.17
CA PHE A 319 -1.16 -1.99 21.00
C PHE A 319 -0.55 -3.35 20.68
N VAL A 320 -0.78 -3.82 19.46
CA VAL A 320 -0.28 -5.11 18.98
C VAL A 320 0.40 -4.93 17.64
N ALA A 321 1.58 -5.52 17.47
CA ALA A 321 2.22 -5.64 16.17
C ALA A 321 1.98 -7.02 15.52
N VAL A 322 1.84 -7.04 14.20
CA VAL A 322 1.84 -8.25 13.37
C VAL A 322 3.07 -8.20 12.47
N PRO A 323 4.17 -8.86 12.88
CA PRO A 323 5.41 -8.83 12.10
C PRO A 323 5.24 -9.49 10.73
N THR A 324 6.08 -9.10 9.77
CA THR A 324 5.97 -9.56 8.37
C THR A 324 5.99 -11.08 8.22
N HIS A 325 6.76 -11.81 9.03
CA HIS A 325 6.77 -13.26 8.96
C HIS A 325 5.42 -13.89 9.34
N THR A 326 4.67 -13.27 10.26
CA THR A 326 3.33 -13.72 10.66
C THR A 326 2.33 -13.43 9.55
N SER A 327 2.30 -12.19 9.06
CA SER A 327 1.32 -11.81 8.04
C SER A 327 1.56 -12.55 6.70
N GLN A 328 2.82 -12.90 6.40
CA GLN A 328 3.16 -13.72 5.24
C GLN A 328 2.99 -15.24 5.45
N SER A 329 2.61 -15.73 6.63
CA SER A 329 2.37 -17.17 6.82
C SER A 329 1.06 -17.62 6.17
N ILE A 330 0.10 -16.71 5.95
CA ILE A 330 -1.18 -16.99 5.29
C ILE A 330 -1.05 -16.76 3.78
N SER A 331 -1.54 -17.68 2.96
CA SER A 331 -1.56 -17.55 1.49
C SER A 331 -2.98 -17.60 0.95
N PHE A 332 -3.18 -16.95 -0.19
CA PHE A 332 -4.48 -16.81 -0.83
C PHE A 332 -4.44 -17.34 -2.27
N SER A 333 -5.44 -18.13 -2.66
CA SER A 333 -5.73 -18.42 -4.08
C SER A 333 -6.67 -17.35 -4.63
N PHE A 334 -6.51 -17.03 -5.91
CA PHE A 334 -7.16 -15.87 -6.53
C PHE A 334 -7.60 -16.13 -7.98
N ASP A 335 -7.36 -17.33 -8.51
CA ASP A 335 -7.62 -17.71 -9.91
C ASP A 335 -9.06 -17.49 -10.36
N LYS A 336 -10.01 -17.48 -9.41
CA LYS A 336 -11.45 -17.35 -9.66
C LYS A 336 -12.01 -15.92 -9.51
N LEU A 337 -11.18 -14.92 -9.19
CA LEU A 337 -11.66 -13.56 -8.94
C LEU A 337 -12.43 -12.98 -10.14
N GLU A 338 -11.89 -13.12 -11.35
CA GLU A 338 -12.51 -12.60 -12.57
C GLU A 338 -13.87 -13.25 -12.83
N GLU A 339 -13.96 -14.58 -12.72
CA GLU A 339 -15.19 -15.36 -12.91
C GLU A 339 -16.29 -14.99 -11.90
N ASN A 340 -15.92 -14.45 -10.74
CA ASN A 340 -16.83 -14.08 -9.67
C ASN A 340 -17.05 -12.57 -9.56
N GLY A 341 -16.70 -11.80 -10.59
CA GLY A 341 -17.03 -10.37 -10.69
C GLY A 341 -16.04 -9.43 -9.99
N PHE A 342 -14.92 -9.92 -9.48
CA PHE A 342 -13.86 -9.10 -8.86
C PHE A 342 -12.80 -8.66 -9.88
N SER A 343 -13.24 -8.09 -11.00
CA SER A 343 -12.37 -7.79 -12.14
C SER A 343 -11.30 -6.76 -11.81
N SER A 344 -11.62 -5.71 -11.04
CA SER A 344 -10.62 -4.72 -10.63
C SER A 344 -9.56 -5.36 -9.73
N LEU A 345 -9.96 -6.06 -8.66
CA LEU A 345 -9.02 -6.71 -7.76
C LEU A 345 -8.10 -7.70 -8.51
N ALA A 346 -8.65 -8.42 -9.49
CA ALA A 346 -7.87 -9.31 -10.34
C ALA A 346 -6.78 -8.58 -11.12
N ARG A 347 -7.10 -7.44 -11.75
CA ARG A 347 -6.14 -6.61 -12.48
C ARG A 347 -5.05 -6.06 -11.57
N TRP A 348 -5.41 -5.62 -10.36
CA TRP A 348 -4.44 -5.20 -9.35
C TRP A 348 -3.47 -6.32 -8.98
N ILE A 349 -3.97 -7.55 -8.76
CA ILE A 349 -3.12 -8.71 -8.45
C ILE A 349 -2.20 -9.07 -9.63
N LEU A 350 -2.72 -9.07 -10.87
CA LEU A 350 -1.91 -9.33 -12.08
C LEU A 350 -0.79 -8.30 -12.22
N CYS A 351 -1.12 -7.01 -12.18
CA CYS A 351 -0.13 -5.98 -12.47
C CYS A 351 0.85 -5.75 -11.32
N PHE A 352 0.35 -5.71 -10.07
CA PHE A 352 1.18 -5.41 -8.90
C PHE A 352 1.91 -6.64 -8.36
N ASN A 353 1.18 -7.71 -8.05
CA ASN A 353 1.74 -8.89 -7.39
C ASN A 353 2.40 -9.87 -8.37
N ARG A 354 1.96 -9.90 -9.64
CA ARG A 354 2.56 -10.74 -10.69
C ARG A 354 3.47 -9.99 -11.65
N GLY A 355 3.47 -8.65 -11.61
CA GLY A 355 4.35 -7.83 -12.44
C GLY A 355 3.97 -7.84 -13.92
N GLU A 356 2.73 -8.19 -14.24
CA GLU A 356 2.24 -8.24 -15.62
C GLU A 356 2.08 -6.83 -16.20
N ASP A 357 2.30 -6.68 -17.50
CA ASP A 357 2.10 -5.41 -18.21
C ASP A 357 0.61 -5.03 -18.16
N PRO A 358 0.26 -3.84 -17.61
CA PRO A 358 -1.11 -3.34 -17.58
C PRO A 358 -1.82 -3.39 -18.92
N LEU A 359 -1.10 -3.15 -20.04
CA LEU A 359 -1.71 -3.19 -21.37
C LEU A 359 -2.14 -4.61 -21.75
N LYS A 360 -1.26 -5.60 -21.55
CA LYS A 360 -1.57 -7.02 -21.84
C LYS A 360 -2.73 -7.52 -20.97
N VAL A 361 -2.80 -7.08 -19.71
CA VAL A 361 -3.92 -7.39 -18.80
C VAL A 361 -5.21 -6.73 -19.28
N ALA A 362 -5.18 -5.44 -19.64
CA ALA A 362 -6.37 -4.72 -20.11
C ALA A 362 -6.94 -5.25 -21.43
N GLU A 363 -6.08 -5.76 -22.32
CA GLU A 363 -6.44 -6.43 -23.58
C GLU A 363 -6.96 -7.86 -23.38
N GLY A 364 -6.83 -8.44 -22.17
CA GLY A 364 -7.22 -9.81 -21.87
C GLY A 364 -6.24 -10.87 -22.38
N ASN A 365 -5.00 -10.47 -22.72
CA ASN A 365 -3.94 -11.39 -23.14
C ASN A 365 -3.36 -12.17 -21.94
N VAL A 366 -3.47 -11.60 -20.73
CA VAL A 366 -3.08 -12.23 -19.47
C VAL A 366 -4.25 -12.23 -18.50
N THR A 367 -4.56 -13.39 -17.93
CA THR A 367 -5.65 -13.57 -16.97
C THR A 367 -5.21 -14.43 -15.78
N LEU A 368 -5.96 -14.39 -14.69
CA LEU A 368 -5.67 -15.19 -13.50
C LEU A 368 -5.89 -16.68 -13.79
N ALA A 369 -7.00 -17.02 -14.46
CA ALA A 369 -7.34 -18.41 -14.79
C ALA A 369 -6.47 -19.02 -15.92
N GLY A 370 -5.74 -18.16 -16.65
CA GLY A 370 -4.81 -18.54 -17.72
C GLY A 370 -3.40 -18.79 -17.18
N GLN A 371 -2.59 -17.73 -17.11
CA GLN A 371 -1.17 -17.79 -16.81
C GLN A 371 -0.86 -18.02 -15.33
N HIS A 372 -1.79 -17.64 -14.44
CA HIS A 372 -1.59 -17.68 -12.98
C HIS A 372 -2.53 -18.66 -12.27
N ARG A 373 -3.01 -19.68 -12.99
CA ARG A 373 -3.87 -20.72 -12.42
C ARG A 373 -3.15 -21.45 -11.29
N ASP A 374 -3.88 -21.75 -10.22
CA ASP A 374 -3.39 -22.44 -9.01
C ASP A 374 -2.26 -21.72 -8.26
N ALA A 375 -1.83 -20.54 -8.72
CA ALA A 375 -0.83 -19.76 -8.03
C ALA A 375 -1.42 -19.13 -6.75
N THR A 376 -0.56 -18.88 -5.77
CA THR A 376 -0.94 -18.25 -4.50
C THR A 376 -0.18 -16.96 -4.28
N ILE A 377 -0.79 -16.00 -3.59
CA ILE A 377 -0.17 -14.75 -3.16
C ILE A 377 -0.16 -14.63 -1.64
N LYS A 378 0.70 -13.73 -1.15
CA LYS A 378 0.71 -13.28 0.25
C LYS A 378 0.12 -11.87 0.27
N LEU A 379 -0.87 -11.66 1.14
CA LEU A 379 -1.56 -10.40 1.35
C LEU A 379 -1.44 -10.03 2.85
N PRO A 380 -0.29 -9.47 3.28
CA PRO A 380 0.00 -9.15 4.67
C PRO A 380 -1.07 -8.38 5.46
N ASP A 381 -1.69 -7.36 4.88
CA ASP A 381 -2.64 -6.51 5.58
C ASP A 381 -4.01 -7.18 5.70
N LEU A 382 -4.44 -7.89 4.66
CA LEU A 382 -5.58 -8.81 4.75
C LEU A 382 -5.33 -9.88 5.82
N ALA A 383 -4.13 -10.47 5.86
CA ALA A 383 -3.77 -11.47 6.87
C ALA A 383 -3.79 -10.88 8.29
N MET A 384 -3.30 -9.65 8.49
CA MET A 384 -3.40 -8.94 9.77
C MET A 384 -4.86 -8.80 10.22
N ILE A 385 -5.77 -8.45 9.30
CA ILE A 385 -7.21 -8.34 9.59
C ILE A 385 -7.76 -9.70 10.01
N LEU A 386 -7.45 -10.79 9.30
CA LEU A 386 -7.91 -12.14 9.66
C LEU A 386 -7.41 -12.58 11.04
N LEU A 387 -6.13 -12.36 11.34
CA LEU A 387 -5.53 -12.65 12.65
C LEU A 387 -6.15 -11.85 13.79
N THR A 388 -6.72 -10.68 13.47
CA THR A 388 -7.33 -9.77 14.44
C THR A 388 -8.79 -10.11 14.69
N PHE A 389 -9.58 -10.26 13.63
CA PHE A 389 -11.03 -10.35 13.69
C PHE A 389 -11.59 -11.78 13.58
N ASP A 390 -10.82 -12.74 13.06
CA ASP A 390 -11.23 -14.14 12.88
C ASP A 390 -10.18 -15.11 13.46
N PHE A 391 -9.73 -14.83 14.69
CA PHE A 391 -8.67 -15.59 15.35
C PHE A 391 -9.05 -17.04 15.68
N GLU A 392 -10.34 -17.42 15.59
CA GLU A 392 -10.79 -18.80 15.74
C GLU A 392 -10.45 -19.62 14.48
N ALA A 393 -10.70 -19.07 13.28
CA ALA A 393 -10.32 -19.71 12.02
C ALA A 393 -8.83 -19.53 11.71
N TYR A 394 -8.23 -18.42 12.16
CA TYR A 394 -6.83 -18.07 11.97
C TYR A 394 -6.10 -18.01 13.31
N PRO A 395 -5.83 -19.18 13.93
CA PRO A 395 -5.27 -19.23 15.27
C PRO A 395 -3.87 -18.62 15.29
N ARG A 396 -3.58 -17.88 16.36
CA ARG A 396 -2.31 -17.17 16.57
C ARG A 396 -1.86 -17.29 18.02
N GLU A 397 -0.60 -16.99 18.25
CA GLU A 397 -0.04 -16.81 19.58
C GLU A 397 0.19 -15.33 19.87
N THR A 398 -0.07 -14.94 21.11
CA THR A 398 0.28 -13.61 21.62
C THR A 398 1.61 -13.74 22.35
N SER A 399 2.64 -13.09 21.84
CA SER A 399 3.96 -12.98 22.47
C SER A 399 4.29 -11.52 22.75
N LYS A 400 5.46 -11.24 23.33
CA LYS A 400 6.00 -9.89 23.42
C LYS A 400 7.32 -9.77 22.67
N VAL A 401 7.57 -8.56 22.16
CA VAL A 401 8.79 -8.23 21.43
C VAL A 401 9.36 -6.91 21.91
N GLU A 402 10.67 -6.84 21.97
CA GLU A 402 11.42 -5.60 22.11
C GLU A 402 11.96 -5.15 20.76
N VAL A 403 12.06 -3.84 20.58
CA VAL A 403 12.59 -3.23 19.37
C VAL A 403 14.07 -2.93 19.58
N GLN A 404 14.93 -3.60 18.83
CA GLN A 404 16.38 -3.37 18.83
C GLN A 404 16.80 -2.59 17.60
N VAL A 405 17.70 -1.63 17.79
CA VAL A 405 18.34 -0.90 16.68
C VAL A 405 19.61 -1.63 16.28
N VAL A 406 19.60 -2.22 15.09
CA VAL A 406 20.73 -2.93 14.50
C VAL A 406 21.46 -2.01 13.53
N GLN A 407 22.80 -1.99 13.60
CA GLN A 407 23.67 -1.16 12.74
C GLN A 407 23.32 0.34 12.75
N GLY A 408 22.70 0.84 13.84
CA GLY A 408 22.30 2.23 13.99
C GLY A 408 21.07 2.65 13.17
N GLU A 409 20.51 1.75 12.35
CA GLU A 409 19.43 2.11 11.42
C GLU A 409 18.22 1.18 11.35
N SER A 410 18.42 -0.13 11.51
CA SER A 410 17.38 -1.12 11.29
C SER A 410 16.65 -1.47 12.58
N LEU A 411 15.33 -1.46 12.58
CA LEU A 411 14.50 -1.90 13.69
C LEU A 411 14.21 -3.40 13.55
N LEU A 412 14.77 -4.19 14.46
CA LEU A 412 14.56 -5.63 14.58
C LEU A 412 13.67 -5.91 15.78
N PHE A 413 12.67 -6.76 15.60
CA PHE A 413 11.87 -7.27 16.71
C PHE A 413 12.54 -8.51 17.28
N VAL A 414 12.74 -8.54 18.59
CA VAL A 414 13.32 -9.66 19.30
C VAL A 414 12.33 -10.13 20.35
N GLN A 415 11.97 -11.42 20.33
CA GLN A 415 11.08 -12.00 21.33
C GLN A 415 11.64 -11.77 22.75
N SER A 416 10.77 -11.32 23.65
CA SER A 416 11.09 -10.97 25.04
C SER A 416 9.89 -11.27 25.95
N GLU A 417 10.12 -11.26 27.27
CA GLU A 417 9.07 -11.32 28.30
C GLU A 417 8.42 -9.94 28.56
N SER A 418 9.04 -8.88 28.02
CA SER A 418 8.62 -7.48 28.07
C SER A 418 8.48 -6.87 26.68
N GLY A 419 7.96 -5.64 26.62
CA GLY A 419 7.81 -4.89 25.38
C GLY A 419 6.40 -4.97 24.79
N ILE A 420 6.34 -4.86 23.47
CA ILE A 420 5.13 -4.69 22.67
C ILE A 420 4.47 -6.05 22.46
N LEU A 421 3.15 -6.15 22.57
CA LEU A 421 2.45 -7.38 22.20
C LEU A 421 2.60 -7.64 20.70
N ALA A 422 2.83 -8.89 20.33
CA ALA A 422 2.94 -9.31 18.95
C ALA A 422 2.08 -10.54 18.68
N PHE A 423 1.40 -10.56 17.54
CA PHE A 423 0.77 -11.77 17.02
C PHE A 423 1.79 -12.56 16.20
N LEU A 424 2.05 -13.78 16.63
CA LEU A 424 2.92 -14.74 15.97
C LEU A 424 2.08 -15.92 15.45
N PRO A 425 2.58 -16.65 14.43
CA PRO A 425 1.94 -17.89 14.01
C PRO A 425 1.82 -18.82 15.21
N LYS A 426 0.69 -19.52 15.32
CA LYS A 426 0.55 -20.55 16.35
C LYS A 426 1.55 -21.67 16.09
N ASP A 427 2.31 -22.06 17.11
CA ASP A 427 3.35 -23.07 16.97
C ASP A 427 2.77 -24.41 16.48
N GLY A 428 3.46 -25.03 15.53
CA GLY A 428 3.01 -26.24 14.82
C GLY A 428 1.75 -26.09 13.96
N HIS A 429 1.13 -24.89 13.86
CA HIS A 429 -0.02 -24.67 12.99
C HIS A 429 0.42 -24.36 11.56
N ILE A 430 -0.22 -25.02 10.59
CA ILE A 430 -0.02 -24.76 9.16
C ILE A 430 -1.32 -24.17 8.62
N TYR A 431 -1.28 -22.88 8.25
CA TYR A 431 -2.41 -22.24 7.58
C TYR A 431 -2.60 -22.87 6.20
N LYS A 432 -3.83 -23.33 5.93
CA LYS A 432 -4.21 -23.74 4.58
C LYS A 432 -4.31 -22.51 3.69
N THR A 433 -4.09 -22.68 2.39
CA THR A 433 -4.39 -21.64 1.41
C THR A 433 -5.86 -21.26 1.49
N VAL A 434 -6.12 -19.96 1.62
CA VAL A 434 -7.44 -19.37 1.72
C VAL A 434 -7.96 -19.07 0.31
N ASP A 435 -9.19 -19.49 0.01
CA ASP A 435 -9.84 -19.08 -1.24
C ASP A 435 -10.33 -17.64 -1.09
N LEU A 436 -9.70 -16.71 -1.84
CA LEU A 436 -9.99 -15.28 -1.71
C LEU A 436 -11.42 -14.94 -2.15
N VAL A 437 -11.98 -15.64 -3.15
CA VAL A 437 -13.37 -15.44 -3.54
C VAL A 437 -14.29 -15.87 -2.41
N ALA A 438 -14.05 -17.04 -1.83
CA ALA A 438 -14.85 -17.55 -0.72
C ALA A 438 -14.80 -16.59 0.48
N LEU A 439 -13.62 -16.03 0.78
CA LEU A 439 -13.43 -15.07 1.87
C LEU A 439 -14.15 -13.72 1.61
N LEU A 440 -14.13 -13.22 0.38
CA LEU A 440 -14.74 -11.93 0.05
C LEU A 440 -16.26 -12.01 -0.19
N THR A 441 -16.80 -13.22 -0.28
CA THR A 441 -18.24 -13.48 -0.47
C THR A 441 -18.90 -14.10 0.77
N SER A 442 -18.13 -14.58 1.75
CA SER A 442 -18.66 -15.07 3.01
C SER A 442 -19.31 -13.94 3.80
N VAL A 443 -20.56 -14.16 4.19
CA VAL A 443 -21.27 -13.32 5.16
C VAL A 443 -20.79 -13.77 6.53
N HIS A 444 -19.79 -13.08 7.08
CA HIS A 444 -19.36 -13.24 8.47
C HIS A 444 -20.27 -12.46 9.42
#